data_AF-S4RJN9-F1
#
_entry.id   AF-S4RJN9-F1
#
_cell.length_a   1.000
_cell.length_b   1.000
_cell.length_c   1.000
_cell.angle_alpha   90.00
_cell.angle_beta   90.00
_cell.angle_gamma   90.00
#
_symmetry.space_group_name_H-M   'P 1'
#
loop_
_entity.id
_entity.type
_entity.pdbx_description
1 polymer ?
#
loop_
_entity_poly.entity_id
_entity_poly.type
_entity_poly.pdbx_seq_one_letter_code
_entity_poly.pdbx_strand_id
1 'polypeptide(L)'
;MAEPLASSEENCRRIARIESCFGAAGRPLMAPGRVLVGEGTLTKLCRKGPKPRQFFLFDDMVVYGAAVLGNRRYANQRVLALEAVTICTLPDEGELSNGWLMQTPAKSFKVFAATESERAEWIGHIERCVRELRAKRGLPPHGLEPAAWWVPDSSASACMRRQRSRFNALNRRHHCRKCGIVVCGACSDRRFLLPGQSSRPLRVCIDCFDSLAAAAAAAAVTAPAGPLSSSSSDDLDSDEDDDDDDDGGD
;
A
#
# COMPACT_ATOMS: atom_id res chain seq x y z
N MET A 1 -14.49 -2.90 35.16
CA MET A 1 -14.46 -4.32 34.76
C MET A 1 -13.04 -4.61 34.28
N ALA A 2 -12.27 -5.39 35.04
CA ALA A 2 -10.91 -5.73 34.66
C ALA A 2 -10.96 -6.70 33.48
N GLU A 3 -10.41 -6.31 32.33
CA GLU A 3 -10.07 -7.30 31.32
C GLU A 3 -9.12 -8.34 31.95
N PRO A 4 -9.20 -9.63 31.60
CA PRO A 4 -8.40 -10.64 32.27
C PRO A 4 -6.92 -10.34 32.02
N LEU A 5 -6.16 -10.07 33.08
CA LEU A 5 -4.71 -9.84 33.03
C LEU A 5 -3.97 -10.93 32.23
N ALA A 6 -4.49 -12.18 32.26
CA ALA A 6 -3.99 -13.30 31.47
C ALA A 6 -4.15 -13.11 29.95
N SER A 7 -5.23 -12.46 29.49
CA SER A 7 -5.41 -12.12 28.07
C SER A 7 -4.42 -11.04 27.63
N SER A 8 -4.08 -10.10 28.52
CA SER A 8 -3.07 -9.07 28.29
C SER A 8 -1.63 -9.63 28.27
N GLU A 9 -1.26 -10.48 29.23
CA GLU A 9 0.06 -11.14 29.26
C GLU A 9 0.27 -12.08 28.07
N GLU A 10 -0.73 -12.90 27.74
CA GLU A 10 -0.63 -13.81 26.60
C GLU A 10 -0.56 -13.02 25.28
N ASN A 11 -1.33 -11.95 25.14
CA ASN A 11 -1.19 -11.03 24.02
C ASN A 11 0.24 -10.47 23.93
N CYS A 12 0.81 -9.93 25.02
CA CYS A 12 2.19 -9.46 25.04
C CYS A 12 3.19 -10.54 24.61
N ARG A 13 3.06 -11.78 25.10
CA ARG A 13 3.94 -12.90 24.70
C ARG A 13 3.83 -13.20 23.20
N ARG A 14 2.62 -13.18 22.64
CA ARG A 14 2.38 -13.38 21.20
C ARG A 14 3.00 -12.27 20.36
N ILE A 15 2.84 -11.00 20.77
CA ILE A 15 3.44 -9.85 20.08
C ILE A 15 4.98 -9.92 20.12
N ALA A 16 5.55 -10.21 21.29
CA ALA A 16 7.01 -10.35 21.45
C ALA A 16 7.58 -11.48 20.56
N ARG A 17 6.85 -12.60 20.43
CA ARG A 17 7.21 -13.69 19.52
C ARG A 17 7.26 -13.21 18.07
N ILE A 18 6.23 -12.50 17.61
CA ILE A 18 6.20 -11.98 16.23
C ILE A 18 7.35 -10.99 15.99
N GLU A 19 7.61 -10.09 16.94
CA GLU A 19 8.71 -9.13 16.85
C GLU A 19 10.06 -9.84 16.71
N SER A 20 10.31 -10.88 17.53
CA SER A 20 11.54 -11.68 17.44
C SER A 20 11.71 -12.42 16.09
N CYS A 21 10.62 -12.79 15.42
CA CYS A 21 10.69 -13.40 14.09
C CYS A 21 11.22 -12.42 13.03
N PHE A 22 10.98 -11.12 13.16
CA PHE A 22 11.61 -10.12 12.29
C PHE A 22 13.07 -9.86 12.67
N GLY A 23 13.41 -9.98 13.96
CA GLY A 23 14.76 -9.77 14.49
C GLY A 23 15.17 -8.29 14.46
N ALA A 24 16.46 -8.01 14.58
CA ALA A 24 16.98 -6.64 14.78
C ALA A 24 16.71 -5.66 13.62
N ALA A 25 16.46 -6.15 12.41
CA ALA A 25 16.10 -5.32 11.26
C ALA A 25 14.61 -4.91 11.25
N GLY A 26 13.78 -5.55 12.09
CA GLY A 26 12.37 -5.24 12.24
C GLY A 26 12.13 -4.01 13.12
N ARG A 27 11.05 -3.29 12.83
CA ARG A 27 10.49 -2.26 13.69
C ARG A 27 9.78 -2.92 14.89
N PRO A 28 9.88 -2.31 16.09
CA PRO A 28 9.14 -2.78 17.26
C PRO A 28 7.63 -2.80 17.03
N LEU A 29 6.99 -3.88 17.49
CA LEU A 29 5.57 -4.14 17.41
C LEU A 29 4.89 -4.08 18.79
N MET A 30 5.65 -4.13 19.89
CA MET A 30 5.10 -3.93 21.23
C MET A 30 4.64 -2.49 21.45
N ALA A 31 3.41 -2.29 21.95
CA ALA A 31 2.93 -1.00 22.44
C ALA A 31 1.85 -1.21 23.52
N PRO A 32 1.69 -0.27 24.48
CA PRO A 32 0.63 -0.34 25.48
C PRO A 32 -0.76 -0.40 24.84
N GLY A 33 -1.59 -1.35 25.29
CA GLY A 33 -2.97 -1.50 24.83
C GLY A 33 -3.15 -2.07 23.42
N ARG A 34 -2.07 -2.39 22.69
CA ARG A 34 -2.13 -3.01 21.36
C ARG A 34 -2.53 -4.49 21.46
N VAL A 35 -3.45 -4.92 20.60
CA VAL A 35 -3.98 -6.29 20.60
C VAL A 35 -3.70 -6.97 19.26
N LEU A 36 -3.17 -8.20 19.31
CA LEU A 36 -3.06 -9.07 18.14
C LEU A 36 -4.40 -9.75 17.87
N VAL A 37 -5.04 -9.37 16.78
CA VAL A 37 -6.39 -9.80 16.37
C VAL A 37 -6.34 -11.08 15.53
N GLY A 38 -5.34 -11.21 14.66
CA GLY A 38 -5.22 -12.38 13.79
C GLY A 38 -3.85 -12.51 13.15
N GLU A 39 -3.50 -13.72 12.74
CA GLU A 39 -2.27 -14.02 12.01
C GLU A 39 -2.52 -15.15 11.00
N GLY A 40 -1.83 -15.13 9.86
CA GLY A 40 -2.06 -16.10 8.79
C GLY A 40 -1.20 -15.85 7.57
N THR A 41 -1.08 -16.86 6.70
CA THR A 41 -0.38 -16.73 5.42
C THR A 41 -1.37 -16.34 4.34
N LEU A 42 -1.15 -15.20 3.70
CA LEU A 42 -1.92 -14.76 2.53
C LEU A 42 -1.03 -14.70 1.30
N THR A 43 -1.63 -14.89 0.13
CA THR A 43 -0.94 -14.76 -1.15
C THR A 43 -1.04 -13.33 -1.64
N LYS A 44 0.09 -12.61 -1.68
CA LYS A 44 0.17 -11.24 -2.20
C LYS A 44 0.57 -11.26 -3.67
N LEU A 45 -0.24 -10.62 -4.52
CA LEU A 45 0.12 -10.46 -5.93
C LEU A 45 1.23 -9.41 -6.07
N CYS A 46 2.41 -9.86 -6.50
CA CYS A 46 3.58 -9.04 -6.72
C CYS A 46 3.89 -8.93 -8.23
N ARG A 47 4.86 -8.09 -8.60
CA ARG A 47 5.26 -7.89 -10.02
C ARG A 47 5.69 -9.21 -10.69
N LYS A 48 6.45 -10.04 -9.98
CA LYS A 48 6.95 -11.34 -10.44
C LYS A 48 5.94 -12.50 -10.24
N GLY A 49 4.69 -12.19 -9.88
CA GLY A 49 3.65 -13.19 -9.64
C GLY A 49 3.17 -13.27 -8.18
N PRO A 50 2.28 -14.24 -7.87
CA PRO A 50 1.77 -14.46 -6.52
C PRO A 50 2.88 -14.94 -5.58
N LYS A 51 3.01 -14.32 -4.40
CA LYS A 51 3.99 -14.72 -3.38
C LYS A 51 3.32 -14.88 -2.01
N PRO A 52 3.57 -15.98 -1.27
CA PRO A 52 3.10 -16.12 0.09
C PRO A 52 3.78 -15.11 1.01
N ARG A 53 3.01 -14.51 1.90
CA ARG A 53 3.47 -13.57 2.93
C ARG A 53 2.74 -13.86 4.23
N GLN A 54 3.46 -13.82 5.34
CA GLN A 54 2.83 -13.92 6.65
C GLN A 54 2.28 -12.54 7.02
N PHE A 55 0.99 -12.48 7.36
CA PHE A 55 0.29 -11.29 7.81
C PHE A 55 -0.05 -11.40 9.30
N PHE A 56 -0.03 -10.26 9.97
CA PHE A 56 -0.40 -10.06 11.36
C PHE A 56 -1.32 -8.84 11.43
N LEU A 57 -2.55 -9.03 11.89
CA LEU A 57 -3.50 -7.95 12.15
C LEU A 57 -3.44 -7.59 13.62
N PHE A 58 -3.09 -6.34 13.88
CA PHE A 58 -3.28 -5.69 15.16
C PHE A 58 -4.52 -4.78 15.09
N ASP A 59 -5.02 -4.35 16.24
CA ASP A 59 -6.17 -3.44 16.31
C ASP A 59 -5.87 -2.03 15.77
N ASP A 60 -4.59 -1.67 15.63
CA ASP A 60 -4.13 -0.36 15.12
C ASP A 60 -3.31 -0.42 13.82
N MET A 61 -2.85 -1.61 13.40
CA MET A 61 -2.00 -1.77 12.21
C MET A 61 -2.09 -3.17 11.59
N VAL A 62 -1.71 -3.27 10.32
CA VAL A 62 -1.42 -4.55 9.64
C VAL A 62 0.08 -4.63 9.38
N VAL A 63 0.68 -5.75 9.76
CA VAL A 63 2.09 -6.05 9.52
C VAL A 63 2.20 -7.27 8.63
N TYR A 64 3.12 -7.25 7.67
CA TYR A 64 3.41 -8.45 6.87
C TYR A 64 4.88 -8.56 6.49
N GLY A 65 5.32 -9.79 6.17
CA GLY A 65 6.70 -10.10 5.79
C GLY A 65 6.81 -11.34 4.91
N ALA A 66 7.97 -11.50 4.27
CA ALA A 66 8.32 -12.70 3.52
C ALA A 66 8.79 -13.79 4.49
N ALA A 67 8.18 -14.97 4.44
CA ALA A 67 8.69 -16.14 5.15
C ALA A 67 10.05 -16.53 4.55
N VAL A 68 11.07 -16.65 5.39
CA VAL A 68 12.39 -17.12 4.99
C VAL A 68 12.44 -18.63 5.23
N LEU A 69 12.76 -19.40 4.20
CA LEU A 69 12.82 -20.86 4.31
C LEU A 69 13.96 -21.28 5.26
N GLY A 70 13.74 -22.31 6.08
CA GLY A 70 14.76 -22.88 6.97
C GLY A 70 14.83 -22.27 8.37
N ASN A 71 14.48 -20.99 8.54
CA ASN A 71 14.48 -20.31 9.85
C ASN A 71 13.07 -19.74 10.12
N ARG A 72 12.55 -19.81 11.35
CA ARG A 72 11.25 -19.20 11.75
C ARG A 72 11.32 -17.66 11.78
N ARG A 73 11.81 -17.04 10.71
CA ARG A 73 12.05 -15.61 10.56
C ARG A 73 11.27 -15.04 9.38
N TYR A 74 10.96 -13.75 9.49
CA TYR A 74 10.31 -12.98 8.46
C TYR A 74 11.23 -11.84 8.00
N ALA A 75 11.43 -11.74 6.68
CA ALA A 75 12.15 -10.63 6.06
C ALA A 75 11.17 -9.57 5.53
N ASN A 76 11.70 -8.40 5.17
CA ASN A 76 10.95 -7.35 4.47
C ASN A 76 9.68 -6.91 5.23
N GLN A 77 9.83 -6.59 6.52
CA GLN A 77 8.72 -6.14 7.35
C GLN A 77 8.07 -4.89 6.75
N ARG A 78 6.75 -4.94 6.54
CA ARG A 78 5.94 -3.80 6.12
C ARG A 78 4.87 -3.56 7.17
N VAL A 79 4.71 -2.31 7.58
CA VAL A 79 3.74 -1.87 8.60
C VAL A 79 2.79 -0.87 7.95
N LEU A 80 1.50 -1.14 8.04
CA LEU A 80 0.42 -0.31 7.50
C LEU A 80 -0.45 0.18 8.65
N ALA A 81 -0.59 1.49 8.81
CA ALA A 81 -1.52 2.06 9.78
C ALA A 81 -2.96 1.71 9.39
N LEU A 82 -3.70 1.07 10.29
CA LEU A 82 -5.00 0.48 9.96
C LEU A 82 -6.05 1.55 9.62
N GLU A 83 -5.99 2.72 10.25
CA GLU A 83 -6.91 3.84 9.96
C GLU A 83 -6.88 4.30 8.50
N ALA A 84 -5.79 4.01 7.79
CA ALA A 84 -5.57 4.37 6.40
C ALA A 84 -5.98 3.25 5.42
N VAL A 85 -6.35 2.07 5.94
CA VAL A 85 -6.71 0.91 5.11
C VAL A 85 -8.17 0.99 4.68
N THR A 86 -8.43 0.73 3.41
CA THR A 86 -9.76 0.37 2.90
C THR A 86 -9.70 -0.97 2.17
N ILE A 87 -10.84 -1.64 2.07
CA ILE A 87 -10.95 -2.97 1.46
C ILE A 87 -11.94 -2.90 0.30
N CYS A 88 -11.57 -3.52 -0.82
CA CYS A 88 -12.46 -3.75 -1.95
C CYS A 88 -12.39 -5.23 -2.32
N THR A 89 -13.51 -5.94 -2.23
CA THR A 89 -13.59 -7.35 -2.62
C THR A 89 -13.33 -7.51 -4.11
N LEU A 90 -12.63 -8.58 -4.48
CA LEU A 90 -12.39 -8.92 -5.87
C LEU A 90 -13.28 -10.09 -6.28
N PRO A 91 -13.74 -10.13 -7.54
CA PRO A 91 -14.33 -11.33 -8.11
C PRO A 91 -13.25 -12.41 -8.27
N ASP A 92 -13.68 -13.67 -8.28
CA ASP A 92 -12.79 -14.79 -8.58
C ASP A 92 -12.46 -14.79 -10.09
N GLU A 93 -11.17 -14.88 -10.42
CA GLU A 93 -10.68 -14.87 -11.80
C GLU A 93 -9.65 -15.99 -12.00
N GLY A 94 -10.02 -17.03 -12.76
CA GLY A 94 -9.14 -18.16 -13.04
C GLY A 94 -8.77 -18.95 -11.78
N GLU A 95 -7.47 -19.14 -11.53
CA GLU A 95 -6.94 -19.81 -10.32
C GLU A 95 -6.89 -18.89 -9.09
N LEU A 96 -7.16 -17.59 -9.26
CA LEU A 96 -7.11 -16.60 -8.19
C LEU A 96 -8.52 -16.38 -7.65
N SER A 97 -8.88 -17.13 -6.62
CA SER A 97 -10.12 -16.98 -5.85
C SER A 97 -9.87 -16.40 -4.47
N ASN A 98 -10.94 -15.94 -3.81
CA ASN A 98 -10.89 -15.41 -2.44
C ASN A 98 -10.00 -14.16 -2.32
N GLY A 99 -10.08 -13.27 -3.30
CA GLY A 99 -9.30 -12.05 -3.36
C GLY A 99 -9.95 -10.81 -2.75
N TRP A 100 -9.11 -9.88 -2.30
CA TRP A 100 -9.47 -8.48 -2.06
C TRP A 100 -8.29 -7.54 -2.35
N LEU A 101 -8.61 -6.28 -2.62
CA LEU A 101 -7.64 -5.20 -2.72
C LEU A 101 -7.46 -4.55 -1.35
N MET A 102 -6.26 -4.69 -0.79
CA MET A 102 -5.80 -3.93 0.36
C MET A 102 -5.40 -2.53 -0.11
N GLN A 103 -6.24 -1.55 0.17
CA GLN A 103 -6.02 -0.19 -0.28
C GLN A 103 -5.38 0.64 0.82
N THR A 104 -4.30 1.36 0.51
CA THR A 104 -3.64 2.29 1.45
C THR A 104 -3.24 3.58 0.72
N PRO A 105 -3.02 4.70 1.42
CA PRO A 105 -2.62 5.96 0.78
C PRO A 105 -1.28 5.87 0.06
N ALA A 106 -0.35 5.04 0.56
CA ALA A 106 0.98 4.90 -0.01
C ALA A 106 1.05 3.82 -1.10
N LYS A 107 0.47 2.64 -0.86
CA LYS A 107 0.55 1.49 -1.78
C LYS A 107 -0.61 0.54 -1.60
N SER A 108 -1.43 0.40 -2.63
CA SER A 108 -2.50 -0.60 -2.65
C SER A 108 -2.00 -1.91 -3.23
N PHE A 109 -2.50 -3.05 -2.74
CA PHE A 109 -2.14 -4.36 -3.26
C PHE A 109 -3.22 -5.44 -3.17
N LYS A 110 -3.25 -6.35 -4.15
CA LYS A 110 -4.15 -7.52 -4.13
C LYS A 110 -3.59 -8.61 -3.21
N VAL A 111 -4.46 -9.19 -2.42
CA VAL A 111 -4.19 -10.34 -1.54
C VAL A 111 -5.30 -11.36 -1.68
N PHE A 112 -4.94 -12.62 -1.49
CA PHE A 112 -5.82 -13.77 -1.62
C PHE A 112 -5.64 -14.68 -0.41
N ALA A 113 -6.76 -15.15 0.13
CA ALA A 113 -6.79 -16.18 1.17
C ALA A 113 -6.87 -17.58 0.54
N ALA A 114 -6.58 -18.62 1.32
CA ALA A 114 -6.70 -20.00 0.84
C ALA A 114 -8.16 -20.43 0.69
N THR A 115 -9.05 -19.86 1.52
CA THR A 115 -10.48 -20.21 1.54
C THR A 115 -11.37 -18.97 1.63
N GLU A 116 -12.64 -19.12 1.25
CA GLU A 116 -13.65 -18.07 1.39
C GLU A 116 -13.84 -17.67 2.86
N SER A 117 -13.87 -18.65 3.77
CA SER A 117 -14.00 -18.41 5.22
C SER A 117 -12.84 -17.56 5.73
N GLU A 118 -11.61 -17.91 5.37
CA GLU A 118 -10.42 -17.13 5.76
C GLU A 118 -10.49 -15.70 5.19
N ARG A 119 -10.88 -15.52 3.92
CA ARG A 119 -11.11 -14.19 3.34
C ARG A 119 -12.15 -13.40 4.15
N ALA A 120 -13.29 -14.01 4.46
CA ALA A 120 -14.38 -13.35 5.17
C ALA A 120 -13.94 -12.92 6.58
N GLU A 121 -13.20 -13.77 7.30
CA GLU A 121 -12.65 -13.47 8.61
C GLU A 121 -11.64 -12.32 8.56
N TRP A 122 -10.69 -12.34 7.63
CA TRP A 122 -9.71 -11.26 7.47
C TRP A 122 -10.38 -9.92 7.16
N ILE A 123 -11.30 -9.89 6.20
CA ILE A 123 -12.02 -8.66 5.83
C ILE A 123 -12.83 -8.16 7.03
N GLY A 124 -13.62 -9.03 7.66
CA GLY A 124 -14.46 -8.65 8.80
C GLY A 124 -13.64 -8.13 9.99
N HIS A 125 -12.49 -8.73 10.27
CA HIS A 125 -11.59 -8.27 11.33
C HIS A 125 -10.96 -6.92 11.00
N ILE A 126 -10.47 -6.74 9.78
CA ILE A 126 -9.91 -5.46 9.32
C ILE A 126 -10.96 -4.35 9.43
N GLU A 127 -12.14 -4.54 8.85
CA GLU A 127 -13.21 -3.53 8.83
C GLU A 127 -13.68 -3.16 10.24
N ARG A 128 -13.81 -4.15 11.12
CA ARG A 128 -14.13 -3.93 12.54
C ARG A 128 -13.08 -3.05 13.22
N CYS A 129 -11.81 -3.41 13.10
CA CYS A 129 -10.72 -2.66 13.73
C CYS A 129 -10.57 -1.25 13.15
N VAL A 130 -10.70 -1.07 11.82
CA VAL A 130 -10.71 0.26 11.17
C VAL A 130 -11.83 1.13 11.76
N ARG A 131 -13.05 0.59 11.86
CA ARG A 131 -14.22 1.31 12.38
C ARG A 131 -14.01 1.73 13.82
N GLU A 132 -13.56 0.82 14.68
CA GLU A 132 -13.30 1.08 16.10
C GLU A 132 -12.19 2.11 16.30
N LEU A 133 -11.09 1.98 15.55
CA LEU A 133 -9.95 2.90 15.63
C LEU A 133 -10.33 4.32 15.21
N ARG A 134 -11.11 4.46 14.13
CA ARG A 134 -11.59 5.77 13.67
C ARG A 134 -12.57 6.39 14.65
N ALA A 135 -13.49 5.61 15.23
CA ALA A 135 -14.40 6.08 16.26
C ALA A 135 -13.63 6.57 17.51
N LYS A 136 -12.63 5.81 17.97
CA LYS A 136 -11.75 6.21 19.09
C LYS A 136 -10.98 7.51 18.83
N ARG A 137 -10.64 7.79 17.56
CA ARG A 137 -9.87 8.98 17.15
C ARG A 137 -10.72 10.15 16.66
N GLY A 138 -12.05 10.01 16.58
CA GLY A 138 -12.93 11.04 16.02
C GLY A 138 -12.71 11.29 14.52
N LEU A 139 -12.22 10.29 13.77
CA LEU A 139 -11.98 10.39 12.34
C LEU A 139 -13.25 10.09 11.52
N PRO A 140 -13.38 10.65 10.31
CA PRO A 140 -14.55 10.40 9.45
C PRO A 140 -14.68 8.91 9.06
N PRO A 141 -15.89 8.45 8.69
CA PRO A 141 -16.17 7.04 8.40
C PRO A 141 -15.37 6.49 7.21
N HIS A 142 -14.99 7.35 6.26
CA HIS A 142 -14.18 7.01 5.09
C HIS A 142 -12.79 7.64 5.20
N GLY A 143 -11.76 6.90 4.78
CA GLY A 143 -10.35 7.29 4.96
C GLY A 143 -9.88 8.31 3.94
N LEU A 144 -8.57 8.61 3.99
CA LEU A 144 -7.89 9.32 2.90
C LEU A 144 -8.04 8.53 1.59
N GLU A 145 -8.08 9.23 0.45
CA GLU A 145 -8.13 8.58 -0.87
C GLU A 145 -6.97 7.57 -1.02
N PRO A 146 -7.26 6.28 -1.29
CA PRO A 146 -6.21 5.29 -1.42
C PRO A 146 -5.41 5.44 -2.72
N ALA A 147 -4.15 5.01 -2.71
CA ALA A 147 -3.36 4.90 -3.93
C ALA A 147 -4.01 3.93 -4.91
N ALA A 148 -3.93 4.21 -6.20
CA ALA A 148 -4.45 3.28 -7.20
C ALA A 148 -3.63 1.98 -7.26
N TRP A 149 -4.31 0.86 -7.49
CA TRP A 149 -3.66 -0.41 -7.82
C TRP A 149 -3.02 -0.34 -9.22
N TRP A 150 -1.78 -0.79 -9.34
CA TRP A 150 -1.07 -0.80 -10.61
C TRP A 150 -1.49 -1.97 -11.47
N VAL A 151 -1.89 -1.68 -12.71
CA VAL A 151 -2.18 -2.72 -13.70
C VAL A 151 -0.88 -3.46 -14.03
N PRO A 152 -0.85 -4.80 -13.93
CA PRO A 152 0.35 -5.58 -14.23
C PRO A 152 0.92 -5.29 -15.63
N ASP A 153 2.24 -5.28 -15.78
CA ASP A 153 2.89 -5.04 -17.08
C ASP A 153 2.45 -6.05 -18.15
N SER A 154 2.23 -7.31 -17.75
CA SER A 154 1.81 -8.41 -18.61
C SER A 154 0.41 -8.22 -19.20
N SER A 155 -0.47 -7.49 -18.52
CA SER A 155 -1.83 -7.20 -19.01
C SER A 155 -1.90 -5.96 -19.90
N ALA A 156 -0.76 -5.30 -20.18
CA ALA A 156 -0.70 -4.12 -21.03
C ALA A 156 0.26 -4.31 -22.21
N SER A 157 -0.27 -4.58 -23.40
CA SER A 157 0.51 -4.63 -24.65
C SER A 157 0.66 -3.25 -25.33
N ALA A 158 -0.18 -2.29 -24.97
CA ALA A 158 -0.17 -0.93 -25.48
C ALA A 158 -0.54 0.10 -24.39
N CYS A 159 -0.21 1.36 -24.64
CA CYS A 159 -0.52 2.48 -23.75
C CYS A 159 -2.04 2.60 -23.54
N MET A 160 -2.47 2.62 -22.28
CA MET A 160 -3.88 2.71 -21.91
C MET A 160 -4.47 4.12 -22.02
N ARG A 161 -3.65 5.16 -22.27
CA ARG A 161 -4.12 6.51 -22.63
C ARG A 161 -4.28 6.66 -24.14
N ARG A 162 -3.28 6.20 -24.90
CA ARG A 162 -3.30 6.16 -26.37
C ARG A 162 -3.15 4.72 -26.82
N GLN A 163 -4.27 4.02 -26.99
CA GLN A 163 -4.32 2.58 -27.33
C GLN A 163 -3.52 2.17 -28.57
N ARG A 164 -3.18 3.12 -29.45
CA ARG A 164 -2.36 2.90 -30.65
C ARG A 164 -0.85 2.76 -30.37
N SER A 165 -0.35 3.21 -29.22
CA SER A 165 1.08 3.16 -28.89
C SER A 165 1.45 1.82 -28.25
N ARG A 166 2.02 0.89 -29.01
CA ARG A 166 2.44 -0.43 -28.52
C ARG A 166 3.76 -0.36 -27.76
N PHE A 167 3.88 -1.14 -26.69
CA PHE A 167 5.11 -1.22 -25.92
C PHE A 167 6.14 -2.14 -26.57
N ASN A 168 7.42 -1.76 -26.49
CA ASN A 168 8.57 -2.52 -26.97
C ASN A 168 9.83 -2.06 -26.22
N ALA A 169 11.02 -2.51 -26.65
CA ALA A 169 12.28 -2.15 -25.99
C ALA A 169 12.54 -0.63 -25.93
N LEU A 170 12.10 0.12 -26.95
CA LEU A 170 12.27 1.58 -27.01
C LEU A 170 11.09 2.32 -26.35
N ASN A 171 9.86 1.84 -26.55
CA ASN A 171 8.67 2.39 -25.92
C ASN A 171 8.33 1.60 -24.65
N ARG A 172 8.99 1.97 -23.54
CA ARG A 172 8.88 1.27 -22.25
C ARG A 172 7.54 1.56 -21.55
N ARG A 173 7.14 0.66 -20.66
CA ARG A 173 5.96 0.77 -19.81
C ARG A 173 6.24 1.67 -18.62
N HIS A 174 5.27 2.52 -18.28
CA HIS A 174 5.27 3.32 -17.06
C HIS A 174 3.91 3.28 -16.40
N HIS A 175 3.83 3.42 -15.07
CA HIS A 175 2.55 3.52 -14.37
C HIS A 175 2.23 4.96 -13.99
N CYS A 176 0.98 5.38 -14.18
CA CYS A 176 0.48 6.60 -13.55
C CYS A 176 0.32 6.36 -12.04
N ARG A 177 0.93 7.17 -11.18
CA ARG A 177 0.84 6.98 -9.72
C ARG A 177 -0.54 7.35 -9.16
N LYS A 178 -1.30 8.23 -9.82
CA LYS A 178 -2.68 8.58 -9.41
C LYS A 178 -3.71 7.51 -9.78
N CYS A 179 -3.66 6.94 -10.98
CA CYS A 179 -4.70 6.04 -11.49
C CYS A 179 -4.25 4.60 -11.83
N GLY A 180 -2.96 4.28 -11.69
CA GLY A 180 -2.45 2.91 -11.75
C GLY A 180 -2.34 2.26 -13.13
N ILE A 181 -2.85 2.89 -14.19
CA ILE A 181 -2.79 2.35 -15.55
C ILE A 181 -1.38 2.43 -16.17
N VAL A 182 -1.14 1.60 -17.20
CA VAL A 182 0.12 1.54 -17.93
C VAL A 182 0.13 2.53 -19.12
N VAL A 183 1.14 3.38 -19.18
CA VAL A 183 1.30 4.49 -20.13
C VAL A 183 2.70 4.53 -20.73
N CYS A 184 2.83 5.12 -21.92
CA CYS A 184 4.13 5.43 -22.51
C CYS A 184 4.71 6.74 -21.93
N GLY A 185 6.01 6.97 -22.17
CA GLY A 185 6.70 8.19 -21.73
C GLY A 185 5.98 9.46 -22.18
N ALA A 186 5.58 9.53 -23.46
CA ALA A 186 4.88 10.67 -24.02
C ALA A 186 3.46 10.90 -23.48
N CYS A 187 2.87 9.94 -22.75
CA CYS A 187 1.57 10.11 -22.08
C CYS A 187 1.72 10.41 -20.58
N SER A 188 2.95 10.49 -20.08
CA SER A 188 3.26 10.61 -18.66
C SER A 188 4.55 11.37 -18.42
N ASP A 189 4.84 12.34 -19.27
CA ASP A 189 6.01 13.22 -19.21
C ASP A 189 5.96 14.20 -18.04
N ARG A 190 4.79 14.38 -17.41
CA ARG A 190 4.60 15.26 -16.26
C ARG A 190 4.58 14.51 -14.92
N ARG A 191 4.96 15.23 -13.87
CA ARG A 191 4.93 14.77 -12.47
C ARG A 191 4.06 15.69 -11.62
N PHE A 192 3.41 15.16 -10.60
CA PHE A 192 2.55 15.92 -9.68
C PHE A 192 2.76 15.44 -8.24
N LEU A 193 2.69 16.35 -7.27
CA LEU A 193 2.78 15.97 -5.86
C LEU A 193 1.50 15.26 -5.43
N LEU A 194 1.61 14.00 -4.99
CA LEU A 194 0.48 13.21 -4.50
C LEU A 194 0.59 13.08 -2.97
N PRO A 195 -0.10 13.95 -2.20
CA PRO A 195 -0.10 13.86 -0.73
C PRO A 195 -0.48 12.47 -0.27
N GLY A 196 0.25 11.93 0.69
CA GLY A 196 0.05 10.57 1.22
C GLY A 196 0.76 9.45 0.46
N GLN A 197 1.30 9.71 -0.74
CA GLN A 197 2.13 8.75 -1.49
C GLN A 197 3.63 9.07 -1.43
N SER A 198 4.00 10.35 -1.58
CA SER A 198 5.40 10.79 -1.53
C SER A 198 5.48 12.29 -1.20
N SER A 199 6.60 12.71 -0.61
CA SER A 199 6.97 14.12 -0.45
C SER A 199 7.52 14.73 -1.75
N ARG A 200 7.83 13.90 -2.76
CA ARG A 200 8.33 14.33 -4.07
C ARG A 200 7.26 14.16 -5.16
N PRO A 201 7.28 14.98 -6.23
CA PRO A 201 6.38 14.81 -7.37
C PRO A 201 6.54 13.44 -8.04
N LEU A 202 5.40 12.76 -8.26
CA LEU A 202 5.34 11.42 -8.86
C LEU A 202 4.82 11.48 -10.28
N ARG A 203 5.26 10.55 -11.13
CA ARG A 203 4.80 10.42 -12.52
C ARG A 203 3.28 10.22 -12.59
N VAL A 204 2.60 11.06 -13.35
CA VAL A 204 1.16 10.92 -13.61
C VAL A 204 0.89 10.95 -15.11
N CYS A 205 -0.19 10.32 -15.56
CA CYS A 205 -0.59 10.44 -16.96
C CYS A 205 -1.16 11.83 -17.24
N ILE A 206 -1.19 12.20 -18.52
CA ILE A 206 -1.63 13.53 -18.98
C ILE A 206 -3.00 13.94 -18.37
N ASP A 207 -4.01 13.07 -18.45
CA ASP A 207 -5.35 13.33 -17.89
C ASP A 207 -5.34 13.54 -16.37
N CYS A 208 -4.53 12.76 -15.64
CA CYS A 208 -4.43 12.90 -14.19
C CYS A 208 -3.72 14.20 -13.81
N PHE A 209 -2.68 14.59 -14.56
CA PHE A 209 -2.03 15.87 -14.34
C PHE A 209 -3.01 17.03 -14.54
N ASP A 210 -3.76 17.03 -15.64
CA ASP A 210 -4.70 18.12 -15.94
C ASP A 210 -5.79 18.23 -14.87
N SER A 211 -6.35 17.10 -14.44
CA SER A 211 -7.34 17.05 -13.36
C SER A 211 -6.77 17.55 -12.02
N LEU A 212 -5.57 17.12 -11.64
CA LEU A 212 -4.92 17.52 -10.39
C LEU A 212 -4.52 19.00 -10.40
N ALA A 213 -3.99 19.49 -11.53
CA ALA A 213 -3.63 20.89 -11.70
C ALA A 213 -4.85 21.80 -11.64
N ALA A 214 -5.97 21.42 -12.28
CA ALA A 214 -7.22 22.15 -12.18
C ALA A 214 -7.75 22.20 -10.74
N ALA A 215 -7.70 21.08 -10.02
CA ALA A 215 -8.11 21.03 -8.61
C ALA A 215 -7.22 21.92 -7.71
N ALA A 216 -5.90 21.90 -7.91
CA ALA A 216 -4.97 22.74 -7.16
C ALA A 216 -5.16 24.24 -7.46
N ALA A 217 -5.40 24.59 -8.72
CA ALA A 217 -5.71 25.97 -9.11
C ALA A 217 -7.02 26.45 -8.46
N ALA A 218 -8.06 25.61 -8.48
CA ALA A 218 -9.33 25.93 -7.82
C ALA A 218 -9.18 26.14 -6.29
N ALA A 219 -8.34 25.33 -5.63
CA ALA A 219 -8.04 25.49 -4.21
C ALA A 219 -7.20 26.74 -3.87
N ALA A 220 -6.33 27.18 -4.78
CA ALA A 220 -5.55 28.41 -4.61
C ALA A 220 -6.42 29.68 -4.73
N VAL A 221 -7.45 29.65 -5.56
CA VAL A 221 -8.39 30.79 -5.73
C VAL A 221 -9.28 30.98 -4.49
N THR A 222 -9.51 29.94 -3.69
CA THR A 222 -10.31 30.00 -2.46
C THR A 222 -9.51 30.25 -1.19
N ALA A 223 -8.18 30.33 -1.26
CA ALA A 223 -7.31 30.61 -0.12
C ALA A 223 -7.06 32.13 0.06
N PRO A 224 -7.08 32.67 1.30
CA PRO A 224 -6.74 34.08 1.52
C PRO A 224 -5.25 34.31 1.23
N ALA A 225 -4.95 35.34 0.44
CA ALA A 225 -3.60 35.66 -0.03
C ALA A 225 -2.64 36.00 1.14
N GLY A 226 -1.72 35.08 1.45
CA GLY A 226 -0.53 35.35 2.27
C GLY A 226 0.67 35.73 1.39
N PRO A 227 1.70 36.44 1.93
CA PRO A 227 2.75 37.04 1.11
C PRO A 227 3.67 35.98 0.49
N LEU A 228 3.93 36.15 -0.81
CA LEU A 228 4.81 35.33 -1.64
C LEU A 228 6.29 35.63 -1.34
N SER A 229 7.06 34.63 -0.91
CA SER A 229 8.52 34.67 -0.96
C SER A 229 9.01 33.72 -2.06
N SER A 230 9.65 34.30 -3.08
CA SER A 230 10.31 33.61 -4.18
C SER A 230 11.66 33.04 -3.74
N SER A 231 11.91 31.75 -3.99
CA SER A 231 13.27 31.23 -4.10
C SER A 231 13.35 30.24 -5.26
N SER A 232 14.29 30.55 -6.15
CA SER A 232 14.66 29.88 -7.40
C SER A 232 15.06 28.42 -7.20
N SER A 233 14.69 27.61 -8.19
CA SER A 233 15.13 26.23 -8.39
C SER A 233 16.43 26.22 -9.19
N ASP A 234 17.49 25.67 -8.62
CA ASP A 234 18.62 25.14 -9.37
C ASP A 234 18.52 23.61 -9.37
N ASP A 235 18.40 23.05 -10.57
CA ASP A 235 18.45 21.64 -10.88
C ASP A 235 19.85 21.08 -10.60
N LEU A 236 19.93 19.98 -9.84
CA LEU A 236 21.02 19.03 -9.96
C LEU A 236 20.45 17.62 -10.04
N ASP A 237 20.70 17.05 -11.21
CA ASP A 237 20.47 15.70 -11.65
C ASP A 237 21.27 14.70 -10.80
N SER A 238 20.57 13.70 -10.26
CA SER A 238 21.17 12.46 -9.78
C SER A 238 20.13 11.36 -9.94
N ASP A 239 20.09 10.79 -11.14
CA ASP A 239 19.46 9.51 -11.46
C ASP A 239 20.08 8.39 -10.60
N GLU A 240 19.49 8.11 -9.43
CA GLU A 240 19.65 6.86 -8.68
C GLU A 240 18.34 6.54 -7.93
N ASP A 241 17.35 6.01 -8.65
CA ASP A 241 16.26 5.22 -8.03
C ASP A 241 16.49 3.75 -8.42
N ASP A 242 17.60 3.18 -7.93
CA ASP A 242 17.74 1.74 -7.73
C ASP A 242 16.89 1.36 -6.49
N ASP A 243 15.59 1.17 -6.71
CA ASP A 243 14.81 0.27 -5.85
C ASP A 243 15.03 -1.16 -6.38
N ASP A 244 16.21 -1.69 -6.11
CA ASP A 244 16.53 -3.10 -6.12
C ASP A 244 15.58 -3.83 -5.14
N ASP A 245 14.50 -4.39 -5.68
CA ASP A 245 13.95 -5.63 -5.14
C ASP A 245 14.85 -6.80 -5.61
N ASP A 246 16.13 -6.75 -5.23
CA ASP A 246 17.07 -7.87 -5.26
C ASP A 246 16.75 -8.78 -4.07
N ASP A 247 15.96 -9.83 -4.34
CA ASP A 247 15.75 -10.94 -3.41
C ASP A 247 16.81 -11.99 -3.78
N GLY A 248 18.07 -11.61 -3.56
CA GLY A 248 19.23 -12.49 -3.61
C GLY A 248 19.27 -13.34 -2.34
N GLY A 249 19.29 -14.65 -2.52
CA GLY A 249 19.41 -15.63 -1.44
C GLY A 249 19.23 -17.03 -1.99
N ASP A 250 20.37 -17.66 -2.27
CA ASP A 250 20.63 -19.05 -2.68
C ASP A 250 19.61 -20.09 -2.18
#